data_AF-A0A1E7GFR7-F1
#
_entry.id   AF-A0A1E7GFR7-F1
#
_cell.length_a   1.000
_cell.length_b   1.000
_cell.length_c   1.000
_cell.angle_alpha   90.00
_cell.angle_beta   90.00
_cell.angle_gamma   90.00
#
_symmetry.space_group_name_H-M   'P 1'
#
loop_
_entity.id
_entity.type
_entity.pdbx_description
1 polymer ?
#
loop_
_entity_poly.entity_id
_entity_poly.type
_entity_poly.pdbx_seq_one_letter_code
_entity_poly.pdbx_strand_id
1 'polypeptide(L)'
;MRNQTFEKLKRTSGFLLAVLFVVSLTAASAGASPSASPGQETGIKSVSPYQYNEPNLFVLQGVGQKYKDVRISYSTTSIIGKPIFNYKDSKGTHSFRGEEIRTQKTEVGTMVTVTLESVPDLRVTTLTLIVPSINLDGSARDFKTIAIRTTSKTTIGGERLVKGAVQSYEVIDLKGTANSVRF
;
A
#
# COMPACT_ATOMS: atom_id res chain seq x y z
N MET A 1 -25.34 40.18 -19.64
CA MET A 1 -24.18 40.31 -20.56
C MET A 1 -23.08 39.40 -20.00
N ARG A 2 -22.91 38.17 -20.49
CA ARG A 2 -21.90 37.75 -21.51
C ARG A 2 -20.47 38.07 -21.01
N ASN A 3 -19.59 37.11 -20.72
CA ASN A 3 -19.15 36.03 -21.58
C ASN A 3 -18.60 34.80 -20.81
N GLN A 4 -18.97 33.64 -21.33
CA GLN A 4 -18.20 32.39 -21.22
C GLN A 4 -16.97 32.47 -22.13
N THR A 5 -15.84 31.86 -21.75
CA THR A 5 -14.91 31.29 -22.74
C THR A 5 -14.20 30.09 -22.13
N PHE A 6 -14.59 28.92 -22.63
CA PHE A 6 -13.86 27.66 -22.50
C PHE A 6 -12.58 27.75 -23.33
N GLU A 7 -11.45 27.30 -22.80
CA GLU A 7 -10.36 26.80 -23.63
C GLU A 7 -9.96 25.41 -23.15
N LYS A 8 -10.16 24.46 -24.07
CA LYS A 8 -10.04 23.02 -23.91
C LYS A 8 -9.29 22.54 -25.15
N LEU A 9 -7.96 22.52 -25.12
CA LEU A 9 -7.13 21.97 -26.21
C LEU A 9 -5.68 21.93 -25.69
N LYS A 10 -4.84 20.90 -25.80
CA LYS A 10 -4.72 19.79 -26.74
C LYS A 10 -3.77 18.77 -26.08
N ARG A 11 -4.20 17.52 -25.87
CA ARG A 11 -3.30 16.41 -25.49
C ARG A 11 -3.22 15.51 -26.70
N THR A 12 -2.09 15.52 -27.41
CA THR A 12 -1.88 14.63 -28.57
C THR A 12 -0.40 14.36 -28.79
N SER A 13 -0.12 13.07 -29.06
CA SER A 13 1.10 12.46 -29.61
C SER A 13 2.34 12.45 -28.72
N GLY A 14 3.08 11.36 -28.60
CA GLY A 14 2.99 10.04 -29.22
C GLY A 14 4.18 9.22 -28.72
N PHE A 15 4.06 7.89 -28.66
CA PHE A 15 5.23 7.02 -28.49
C PHE A 15 5.04 5.80 -29.38
N LEU A 16 5.69 5.87 -30.53
CA LEU A 16 5.91 4.79 -31.49
C LEU A 16 7.35 4.33 -31.23
N LEU A 17 7.53 3.07 -30.84
CA LEU A 17 8.82 2.40 -31.03
C LEU A 17 8.57 0.95 -31.45
N ALA A 18 8.87 0.71 -32.72
CA ALA A 18 8.88 -0.59 -33.35
C ALA A 18 10.09 -1.39 -32.87
N VAL A 19 9.92 -2.69 -32.66
CA VAL A 19 11.04 -3.64 -32.63
C VAL A 19 10.74 -4.75 -33.62
N LEU A 20 11.50 -4.72 -34.71
CA LEU A 20 11.65 -5.78 -35.71
C LEU A 20 12.27 -7.01 -35.03
N PHE A 21 11.74 -8.21 -35.27
CA PHE A 21 12.53 -9.44 -35.18
C PHE A 21 12.35 -10.27 -36.45
N VAL A 22 13.51 -10.62 -37.00
CA VAL A 22 13.74 -11.27 -38.29
C VAL A 22 13.45 -12.76 -38.18
N VAL A 23 12.75 -13.28 -39.20
CA VAL A 23 12.45 -14.70 -39.43
C VAL A 23 13.69 -15.40 -39.97
N SER A 24 14.02 -16.57 -39.41
CA SER A 24 14.88 -17.56 -40.08
C SER A 24 14.14 -18.89 -40.14
N LEU A 25 13.99 -19.38 -41.37
CA LEU A 25 13.28 -20.58 -41.80
C LEU A 25 14.29 -21.69 -42.08
N THR A 26 14.12 -22.86 -41.48
CA THR A 26 14.71 -24.11 -41.99
C THR A 26 13.71 -25.25 -41.81
N ALA A 27 13.31 -25.82 -42.94
CA ALA A 27 12.38 -26.94 -43.05
C ALA A 27 13.14 -28.27 -43.16
N ALA A 28 12.59 -29.32 -42.53
CA ALA A 28 12.77 -30.70 -42.99
C ALA A 28 11.55 -31.55 -42.60
N SER A 29 10.90 -32.07 -43.65
CA SER A 29 9.80 -33.05 -43.73
C SER A 29 10.27 -34.47 -43.30
N ALA A 30 9.47 -35.52 -43.07
CA ALA A 30 8.18 -35.95 -43.64
C ALA A 30 7.60 -37.16 -42.84
N GLY A 31 6.30 -37.45 -43.05
CA GLY A 31 5.62 -38.75 -42.80
C GLY A 31 4.32 -38.62 -41.97
N ALA A 32 3.20 -38.12 -42.52
CA ALA A 32 2.09 -38.83 -43.21
C ALA A 32 1.27 -39.80 -42.31
N SER A 33 -0.07 -39.85 -42.19
CA SER A 33 -1.29 -39.14 -42.64
C SER A 33 -2.50 -39.78 -41.85
N PRO A 34 -3.80 -39.56 -42.12
CA PRO A 34 -4.63 -38.38 -41.86
C PRO A 34 -5.88 -38.68 -40.99
N SER A 35 -6.48 -37.68 -40.35
CA SER A 35 -7.94 -37.66 -40.12
C SER A 35 -8.45 -36.21 -39.98
N ALA A 36 -9.56 -35.93 -40.65
CA ALA A 36 -10.15 -34.60 -40.78
C ALA A 36 -11.05 -34.23 -39.57
N SER A 37 -10.98 -32.95 -39.19
CA SER A 37 -11.77 -32.17 -38.20
C SER A 37 -13.28 -32.07 -38.51
N PRO A 38 -14.18 -31.45 -37.68
CA PRO A 38 -13.91 -30.49 -36.59
C PRO A 38 -14.75 -30.63 -35.29
N GLY A 39 -14.11 -30.38 -34.14
CA GLY A 39 -14.78 -29.97 -32.91
C GLY A 39 -14.01 -28.80 -32.33
N GLN A 40 -14.57 -27.60 -32.41
CA GLN A 40 -14.00 -26.40 -31.81
C GLN A 40 -13.97 -26.56 -30.29
N GLU A 41 -12.78 -26.74 -29.71
CA GLU A 41 -12.55 -26.44 -28.31
C GLU A 41 -11.65 -25.22 -28.24
N THR A 42 -12.26 -24.05 -28.49
CA THR A 42 -11.68 -22.78 -28.08
C THR A 42 -11.61 -22.77 -26.57
N GLY A 43 -10.50 -23.26 -26.03
CA GLY A 43 -10.13 -23.04 -24.63
C GLY A 43 -10.01 -21.53 -24.41
N ILE A 44 -11.10 -20.91 -23.97
CA ILE A 44 -11.05 -19.55 -23.45
C ILE A 44 -10.14 -19.63 -22.23
N LYS A 45 -8.86 -19.23 -22.40
CA LYS A 45 -8.07 -18.78 -21.26
C LYS A 45 -8.90 -17.68 -20.64
N SER A 46 -9.50 -17.95 -19.49
CA SER A 46 -10.24 -16.98 -18.69
C SER A 46 -9.23 -15.93 -18.23
N VAL A 47 -8.96 -14.95 -19.09
CA VAL A 47 -8.29 -13.72 -18.68
C VAL A 47 -9.34 -12.98 -17.89
N SER A 48 -9.35 -13.14 -16.57
CA SER A 48 -10.07 -12.21 -15.70
C SER A 48 -9.60 -10.81 -16.09
N PRO A 49 -10.49 -9.92 -16.60
CA PRO A 49 -10.08 -8.59 -17.05
C PRO A 49 -9.60 -7.72 -15.86
N TYR A 50 -9.79 -8.21 -14.64
CA TYR A 50 -9.30 -7.62 -13.41
C TYR A 50 -8.01 -8.34 -12.99
N GLN A 51 -6.86 -7.74 -13.28
CA GLN A 51 -5.63 -8.04 -12.57
C GLN A 51 -5.82 -7.58 -11.12
N TYR A 52 -6.29 -8.49 -10.27
CA TYR A 52 -6.40 -8.24 -8.83
C TYR A 52 -4.99 -8.10 -8.28
N ASN A 53 -4.57 -6.86 -8.10
CA ASN A 53 -3.30 -6.55 -7.48
C ASN A 53 -3.57 -6.15 -6.03
N GLU A 54 -2.97 -6.87 -5.09
CA GLU A 54 -3.00 -6.45 -3.70
C GLU A 54 -2.22 -5.13 -3.55
N PRO A 55 -2.75 -4.17 -2.77
CA PRO A 55 -2.02 -2.94 -2.47
C PRO A 55 -0.82 -3.26 -1.59
N ASN A 56 0.35 -2.77 -1.99
CA ASN A 56 1.61 -2.95 -1.27
C ASN A 56 2.32 -1.62 -0.96
N LEU A 57 1.71 -0.49 -1.34
CA LEU A 57 2.15 0.86 -1.00
C LEU A 57 0.95 1.70 -0.55
N PHE A 58 1.09 2.33 0.60
CA PHE A 58 0.08 3.20 1.21
C PHE A 58 0.71 4.56 1.53
N VAL A 59 0.10 5.64 1.03
CA VAL A 59 0.55 7.02 1.28
C VAL A 59 -0.60 7.81 1.89
N LEU A 60 -0.42 8.26 3.12
CA LEU A 60 -1.47 8.78 3.99
C LEU A 60 -1.08 10.14 4.58
N GLN A 61 -2.10 10.98 4.82
CA GLN A 61 -1.97 12.27 5.49
C GLN A 61 -3.01 12.44 6.59
N GLY A 62 -2.64 13.16 7.64
CA GLY A 62 -3.56 13.56 8.70
C GLY A 62 -4.71 14.44 8.21
N VAL A 63 -5.87 14.26 8.82
CA VAL A 63 -7.06 15.06 8.58
C VAL A 63 -7.27 16.04 9.73
N GLY A 64 -7.62 17.28 9.40
CA GLY A 64 -7.88 18.35 10.37
C GLY A 64 -6.63 19.12 10.80
N GLN A 65 -6.85 20.29 11.39
CA GLN A 65 -5.78 21.25 11.70
C GLN A 65 -4.74 20.70 12.68
N LYS A 66 -5.17 19.88 13.65
CA LYS A 66 -4.30 19.24 14.63
C LYS A 66 -3.27 18.30 13.99
N TYR A 67 -3.62 17.65 12.89
CA TYR A 67 -2.82 16.61 12.24
C TYR A 67 -2.27 17.01 10.86
N LYS A 68 -2.26 18.31 10.54
CA LYS A 68 -1.82 18.83 9.22
C LYS A 68 -0.41 18.39 8.81
N ASP A 69 0.47 18.20 9.79
CA ASP A 69 1.87 17.81 9.59
C ASP A 69 2.07 16.29 9.60
N VAL A 70 1.01 15.52 9.88
CA VAL A 70 1.08 14.06 9.92
C VAL A 70 1.15 13.49 8.50
N ARG A 71 2.20 12.72 8.22
CA ARG A 71 2.38 11.95 6.98
C ARG A 71 2.83 10.54 7.32
N ILE A 72 2.23 9.55 6.65
CA ILE A 72 2.65 8.15 6.75
C ILE A 72 2.87 7.61 5.33
N SER A 73 3.98 6.90 5.14
CA SER A 73 4.15 6.00 3.99
C SER A 73 4.45 4.61 4.52
N TYR A 74 3.70 3.61 4.07
CA TYR A 74 3.95 2.22 4.43
C TYR A 74 4.02 1.37 3.16
N SER A 75 5.07 0.58 3.02
CA SER A 75 5.17 -0.47 2.02
C SER A 75 5.32 -1.83 2.68
N THR A 76 4.59 -2.82 2.19
CA THR A 76 4.64 -4.19 2.73
C THR A 76 5.93 -4.92 2.36
N THR A 77 6.64 -4.41 1.35
CA THR A 77 7.94 -4.90 0.89
C THR A 77 8.78 -3.75 0.31
N SER A 78 9.98 -4.07 -0.16
CA SER A 78 10.92 -3.16 -0.82
C SER A 78 11.86 -3.95 -1.73
N ILE A 79 12.82 -3.27 -2.38
CA ILE A 79 13.83 -3.91 -3.23
C ILE A 79 14.65 -4.99 -2.51
N ILE A 80 14.74 -4.91 -1.17
CA ILE A 80 15.43 -5.90 -0.31
C ILE A 80 14.46 -6.90 0.34
N GLY A 81 13.19 -6.93 -0.08
CA GLY A 81 12.17 -7.85 0.43
C GLY A 81 11.63 -7.53 1.83
N LYS A 82 11.96 -6.37 2.40
CA LYS A 82 11.53 -5.97 3.77
C LYS A 82 10.52 -4.82 3.73
N PRO A 83 9.53 -4.79 4.65
CA PRO A 83 8.62 -3.66 4.78
C PRO A 83 9.35 -2.38 5.20
N ILE A 84 8.80 -1.24 4.80
CA ILE A 84 9.28 0.10 5.18
C ILE A 84 8.09 0.91 5.70
N PHE A 85 8.26 1.57 6.85
CA PHE A 85 7.27 2.48 7.42
C PHE A 85 7.95 3.81 7.73
N ASN A 86 7.45 4.90 7.14
CA ASN A 86 7.88 6.25 7.49
C ASN A 86 6.73 6.99 8.15
N TYR A 87 7.04 7.66 9.25
CA TYR A 87 6.15 8.53 9.99
C TYR A 87 6.75 9.92 10.09
N LYS A 88 5.96 10.95 9.82
CA LYS A 88 6.32 12.33 10.09
C LYS A 88 5.18 13.00 10.84
N ASP A 89 5.52 13.80 11.84
CA ASP A 89 4.62 14.76 12.47
C ASP A 89 5.35 16.08 12.71
N SER A 90 4.77 16.96 13.53
CA SER A 90 5.35 18.26 13.86
C SER A 90 6.64 18.17 14.68
N LYS A 91 6.95 17.01 15.29
CA LYS A 91 8.13 16.79 16.13
C LYS A 91 9.31 16.21 15.35
N GLY A 92 9.06 15.54 14.23
CA GLY A 92 10.14 14.99 13.41
C GLY A 92 9.70 13.91 12.45
N THR A 93 10.70 13.19 11.92
CA THR A 93 10.52 12.04 11.02
C THR A 93 11.13 10.80 11.64
N HIS A 94 10.42 9.68 11.56
CA HIS A 94 10.84 8.36 11.99
C HIS A 94 10.72 7.38 10.83
N SER A 95 11.71 6.51 10.67
CA SER A 95 11.75 5.49 9.63
C SER A 95 12.04 4.13 10.26
N PHE A 96 11.25 3.13 9.90
CA PHE A 96 11.30 1.78 10.42
C PHE A 96 11.41 0.79 9.27
N ARG A 97 12.10 -0.34 9.48
CA ARG A 97 12.30 -1.37 8.46
C ARG A 97 12.22 -2.77 9.06
N GLY A 98 11.71 -3.72 8.28
CA GLY A 98 11.71 -5.13 8.66
C GLY A 98 11.09 -5.38 10.03
N GLU A 99 11.84 -5.99 10.94
CA GLU A 99 11.39 -6.40 12.29
C GLU A 99 10.99 -5.25 13.22
N GLU A 100 11.37 -4.00 12.90
CA GLU A 100 10.88 -2.82 13.64
C GLU A 100 9.37 -2.58 13.42
N ILE A 101 8.81 -3.22 12.39
CA ILE A 101 7.41 -3.09 11.98
C ILE A 101 6.68 -4.39 12.32
N ARG A 102 5.82 -4.32 13.33
CA ARG A 102 4.98 -5.46 13.73
C ARG A 102 3.68 -5.40 12.95
N THR A 103 3.23 -6.53 12.41
CA THR A 103 1.95 -6.61 11.70
C THR A 103 1.06 -7.68 12.30
N GLN A 104 -0.24 -7.40 12.39
CA GLN A 104 -1.24 -8.33 12.87
C GLN A 104 -2.52 -8.21 12.05
N LYS A 105 -2.99 -9.31 11.48
CA LYS A 105 -4.28 -9.35 10.79
C LYS A 105 -5.41 -9.41 11.82
N THR A 106 -6.43 -8.58 11.65
CA THR A 106 -7.60 -8.45 12.53
C THR A 106 -8.88 -8.33 11.70
N GLU A 107 -10.05 -8.34 12.34
CA GLU A 107 -11.34 -8.17 11.66
C GLU A 107 -11.51 -6.78 11.01
N VAL A 108 -10.81 -5.77 11.53
CA VAL A 108 -10.87 -4.39 10.99
C VAL A 108 -9.78 -4.11 9.93
N GLY A 109 -9.01 -5.13 9.55
CA GLY A 109 -7.87 -5.03 8.62
C GLY A 109 -6.54 -5.42 9.27
N THR A 110 -5.44 -5.03 8.65
CA THR A 110 -4.09 -5.29 9.16
C THR A 110 -3.63 -4.13 10.06
N MET A 111 -3.35 -4.41 11.32
CA MET A 111 -2.68 -3.48 12.22
C MET A 111 -1.18 -3.49 11.96
N VAL A 112 -0.59 -2.32 11.73
CA VAL A 112 0.83 -2.12 11.46
C VAL A 112 1.40 -1.21 12.55
N THR A 113 2.21 -1.76 13.44
CA THR A 113 2.65 -1.11 14.68
C THR A 113 4.15 -0.88 14.72
N VAL A 114 4.55 0.37 14.97
CA VAL A 114 5.94 0.81 15.20
C VAL A 114 6.09 1.48 16.57
N THR A 115 7.29 1.45 17.13
CA THR A 115 7.60 2.15 18.40
C THR A 115 8.21 3.51 18.09
N LEU A 116 7.51 4.60 18.43
CA LEU A 116 8.00 5.96 18.19
C LEU A 116 9.01 6.42 19.24
N GLU A 117 8.80 6.02 20.50
CA GLU A 117 9.61 6.44 21.64
C GLU A 117 9.57 5.33 22.69
N SER A 118 10.71 5.08 23.34
CA SER A 118 10.81 4.22 24.51
C SER A 118 11.71 4.90 25.53
N VAL A 119 11.13 5.36 26.64
CA VAL A 119 11.85 5.96 27.76
C VAL A 119 11.71 4.99 28.94
N PRO A 120 12.81 4.33 29.37
CA PRO A 120 12.79 3.42 30.50
C PRO A 120 12.17 4.08 31.74
N ASP A 121 11.39 3.32 32.51
CA ASP A 121 10.70 3.77 33.73
C ASP A 121 9.70 4.92 33.59
N LEU A 122 9.44 5.39 32.37
CA LEU A 122 8.52 6.50 32.13
C LEU A 122 7.40 6.10 31.19
N ARG A 123 7.73 5.82 29.92
CA ARG A 123 6.72 5.51 28.91
C ARG A 123 7.28 4.80 27.68
N VAL A 124 6.38 4.09 27.00
CA VAL A 124 6.56 3.66 25.63
C VAL A 124 5.44 4.26 24.79
N THR A 125 5.80 4.90 23.68
CA THR A 125 4.84 5.41 22.70
C THR A 125 4.93 4.60 21.42
N THR A 126 3.81 4.01 21.00
CA THR A 126 3.68 3.30 19.72
C THR A 126 2.71 4.02 18.80
N LEU A 127 2.83 3.76 17.51
CA LEU A 127 1.86 4.14 16.50
C LEU A 127 1.39 2.87 15.79
N THR A 128 0.08 2.67 15.77
CA THR A 128 -0.57 1.56 15.05
C THR A 128 -1.43 2.11 13.93
N LEU A 129 -1.04 1.87 12.68
CA LEU A 129 -1.86 2.15 11.50
C LEU A 129 -2.82 0.97 11.27
N ILE A 130 -4.10 1.25 11.06
CA ILE A 130 -5.05 0.24 10.59
C ILE A 130 -5.09 0.30 9.06
N VAL A 131 -4.75 -0.79 8.39
CA VAL A 131 -4.82 -0.91 6.93
C VAL A 131 -6.03 -1.79 6.57
N PRO A 132 -7.13 -1.21 6.08
CA PRO A 132 -8.30 -2.00 5.70
C PRO A 132 -7.98 -2.87 4.47
N SER A 133 -8.78 -3.91 4.26
CA SER A 133 -8.76 -4.66 2.99
C SER A 133 -9.25 -3.77 1.86
N ILE A 134 -8.39 -3.53 0.87
CA ILE A 134 -8.69 -2.68 -0.29
C ILE A 134 -8.45 -3.50 -1.55
N ASN A 135 -9.48 -3.62 -2.37
CA ASN A 135 -9.41 -4.26 -3.68
C ASN A 135 -9.04 -3.20 -4.72
N LEU A 136 -7.97 -3.43 -5.49
CA LEU A 136 -7.60 -2.57 -6.61
C LEU A 136 -8.14 -3.13 -7.92
N ASP A 137 -8.56 -2.23 -8.82
CA ASP A 137 -9.07 -2.54 -10.17
C ASP A 137 -8.04 -2.21 -11.26
N GLY A 138 -6.76 -2.21 -10.90
CA GLY A 138 -5.64 -1.80 -11.77
C GLY A 138 -5.23 -0.33 -11.60
N SER A 139 -5.90 0.43 -10.74
CA SER A 139 -5.56 1.81 -10.41
C SER A 139 -5.39 2.02 -8.90
N ALA A 140 -4.72 3.10 -8.51
CA ALA A 140 -4.60 3.49 -7.10
C ALA A 140 -5.98 3.89 -6.55
N ARG A 141 -6.27 3.52 -5.31
CA ARG A 141 -7.57 3.79 -4.67
C ARG A 141 -7.45 4.72 -3.48
N ASP A 142 -8.27 5.77 -3.47
CA ASP A 142 -8.45 6.62 -2.30
C ASP A 142 -9.17 5.87 -1.18
N PHE A 143 -8.69 6.04 0.05
CA PHE A 143 -9.34 5.50 1.22
C PHE A 143 -9.11 6.39 2.44
N LYS A 144 -9.90 6.11 3.48
CA LYS A 144 -9.75 6.71 4.81
C LYS A 144 -9.47 5.60 5.80
N THR A 145 -8.69 5.93 6.82
CA THR A 145 -8.40 5.03 7.93
C THR A 145 -8.00 5.83 9.15
N ILE A 146 -7.59 5.14 10.22
CA ILE A 146 -7.04 5.75 11.42
C ILE A 146 -5.65 5.20 11.72
N ALA A 147 -4.85 6.00 12.40
CA ALA A 147 -3.76 5.50 13.22
C ALA A 147 -4.06 5.79 14.69
N ILE A 148 -3.62 4.89 15.57
CA ILE A 148 -3.77 5.01 17.01
C ILE A 148 -2.37 5.21 17.58
N ARG A 149 -2.12 6.37 18.18
CA ARG A 149 -0.93 6.60 18.99
C ARG A 149 -1.24 6.15 20.41
N THR A 150 -0.53 5.14 20.89
CA THR A 150 -0.69 4.60 22.24
C THR A 150 0.48 5.03 23.09
N THR A 151 0.22 5.66 24.22
CA THR A 151 1.24 5.91 25.25
C THR A 151 0.96 5.04 26.45
N SER A 152 1.85 4.08 26.68
CA SER A 152 1.86 3.20 27.85
C SER A 152 2.80 3.76 28.90
N LYS A 153 2.32 3.99 30.12
CA LYS A 153 3.17 4.28 31.27
C LYS A 153 3.96 3.03 31.64
N THR A 154 5.27 3.17 31.80
CA THR A 154 6.12 2.07 32.27
C THR A 154 6.62 2.40 33.67
N THR A 155 6.95 1.36 34.44
CA THR A 155 7.69 1.50 35.69
C THR A 155 8.57 0.28 35.90
N ILE A 156 9.78 0.47 36.42
CA ILE A 156 10.75 -0.57 36.75
C ILE A 156 10.18 -1.52 37.83
N GLY A 157 9.30 -1.03 38.70
CA GLY A 157 8.68 -1.83 39.77
C GLY A 157 7.45 -2.65 39.34
N GLY A 158 7.12 -2.66 38.04
CA GLY A 158 6.00 -3.43 37.47
C GLY A 158 4.65 -2.68 37.43
N GLU A 159 3.80 -3.06 36.47
CA GLU A 159 2.55 -2.35 36.11
C GLU A 159 1.57 -2.16 37.29
N ARG A 160 1.62 -3.03 38.30
CA ARG A 160 0.77 -2.99 39.51
C ARG A 160 0.99 -1.75 40.38
N LEU A 161 2.10 -1.03 40.19
CA LEU A 161 2.39 0.20 40.93
C LEU A 161 1.79 1.46 40.27
N VAL A 162 1.26 1.34 39.05
CA VAL A 162 0.62 2.46 38.34
C VAL A 162 -0.89 2.37 38.54
N LYS A 163 -1.47 3.32 39.29
CA LYS A 163 -2.92 3.37 39.53
C LYS A 163 -3.68 3.86 38.28
N GLY A 164 -4.82 3.24 37.99
CA GLY A 164 -5.74 3.65 36.92
C GLY A 164 -5.36 3.13 35.53
N ALA A 165 -5.86 3.78 34.48
CA ALA A 165 -5.52 3.42 33.11
C ALA A 165 -4.02 3.64 32.84
N VAL A 166 -3.30 2.55 32.57
CA VAL A 166 -1.86 2.57 32.26
C VAL A 166 -1.57 2.98 30.82
N GLN A 167 -2.58 2.94 29.95
CA GLN A 167 -2.50 3.34 28.55
C GLN A 167 -3.41 4.54 28.28
N SER A 168 -2.98 5.37 27.34
CA SER A 168 -3.79 6.42 26.74
C SER A 168 -3.69 6.31 25.22
N TYR A 169 -4.76 6.72 24.54
CA TYR A 169 -4.88 6.60 23.10
C TYR A 169 -5.22 7.95 22.47
N GLU A 170 -4.50 8.28 21.41
CA GLU A 170 -4.84 9.38 20.51
C GLU A 170 -5.16 8.80 19.13
N VAL A 171 -6.38 9.02 18.66
CA VAL A 171 -6.81 8.63 17.31
C VAL A 171 -6.48 9.73 16.33
N ILE A 172 -5.80 9.36 15.25
CA ILE A 172 -5.41 10.23 14.15
C ILE A 172 -6.18 9.79 12.92
N ASP A 173 -7.12 10.62 12.47
CA ASP A 173 -7.84 10.39 11.22
C ASP A 173 -6.91 10.61 10.03
N LEU A 174 -6.94 9.67 9.09
CA LEU A 174 -6.08 9.65 7.91
C LEU A 174 -6.90 9.53 6.63
N LYS A 175 -6.40 10.15 5.57
CA LYS A 175 -6.85 9.91 4.19
C LYS A 175 -5.65 9.74 3.27
N GLY A 176 -5.80 8.98 2.20
CA GLY A 176 -4.71 8.78 1.26
C GLY A 176 -5.01 7.72 0.22
N THR A 177 -3.94 7.17 -0.36
CA THR A 177 -4.02 6.24 -1.49
C THR A 177 -3.39 4.89 -1.17
N ALA A 178 -4.02 3.83 -1.65
CA ALA A 178 -3.47 2.49 -1.72
C ALA A 178 -3.10 2.18 -3.17
N ASN A 179 -1.90 1.65 -3.40
CA ASN A 179 -1.38 1.37 -4.73
C ASN A 179 -0.63 0.03 -4.75
N SER A 180 -0.52 -0.55 -5.94
CA SER A 180 0.33 -1.72 -6.19
C SER A 180 1.50 -1.29 -7.04
N VAL A 181 2.70 -1.38 -6.47
CA VAL A 181 3.96 -1.03 -7.14
C VAL A 181 4.85 -2.27 -7.27
N ARG A 182 5.71 -2.29 -8.29
CA ARG A 182 6.78 -3.28 -8.42
C ARG A 182 8.06 -2.64 -7.87
N PHE A 183 8.74 -3.35 -6.97
CA PHE A 183 10.01 -2.95 -6.39
C PHE A 183 11.15 -3.70 -7.08
#